data_AF-A0A1I8NXF1-F1
#
_entry.id   AF-A0A1I8NXF1-F1
#
_cell.length_a   1.000
_cell.length_b   1.000
_cell.length_c   1.000
_cell.angle_alpha   90.00
_cell.angle_beta   90.00
_cell.angle_gamma   90.00
#
_symmetry.space_group_name_H-M   'P 1'
#
loop_
_entity.id
_entity.type
_entity.pdbx_description
1 polymer ?
#
loop_
_entity_poly.entity_id
_entity_poly.type
_entity_poly.pdbx_seq_one_letter_code
_entity_poly.pdbx_strand_id
1 'polypeptide(L)'
;MTLDFIGKSSESAKNSQTRSTISHGNANARTLRDEPLDLTDVIEDHEKELNRRELYSLEFRNFANSSKDQKSNVWINRRQTTKTSDGIKASAEPDGGNPNMINNPPSTIGKKEDTNKKKEGMMTEKMFLRRESYLTALSKVTHIKTIYHISYVIFFVYLLNNIINDYCMRGSVRFGLDTIKLGFRDIHYAFGVWILQKAFVCSLYYNIRIWWNIRAIFLENGSLQRLWSLSCLLAYITSQVTFIYIPSKICQTWNLPFATTAALLLETCRMLMKMHAYTRTICARLSHRDTKGKLDQSMPTFGKYLYYLFAPTFLYRDSYPRTSHIRWKFAVARFTECVCITFLFSFIHENQLRPYLANSGKEELLASFYMQRFFDILAPCMLILLGTFYLILHAWLNFTAELLRFGDRMFCRDWWTARNYDSYFRDWNVVVGDWFYELIYKDLYLHVFKGSKNACLLVVYLLSALMHEFFLIYGLKMFFPVLFVLFCGFGVACIFITRRLSASWGNLFFWTTLTFGNGIMFFLYYLEYYTSQNCPKESYKSWSDFLIPHLWSCYAK
;
A
#
# COMPACT_ATOMS: atom_id res chain seq x y z
N MET A 1 41.62 21.91 25.46
CA MET A 1 43.09 21.98 25.52
C MET A 1 43.59 21.26 24.26
N THR A 2 43.30 21.75 23.04
CA THR A 2 44.02 22.77 22.24
C THR A 2 45.52 22.52 22.09
N LEU A 3 45.94 22.36 20.82
CA LEU A 3 47.18 22.78 20.12
C LEU A 3 47.42 21.77 18.98
N ASP A 4 47.01 22.03 17.73
CA ASP A 4 47.56 22.95 16.72
C ASP A 4 49.08 22.87 16.53
N PHE A 5 49.49 22.42 15.34
CA PHE A 5 50.75 22.81 14.69
C PHE A 5 50.49 23.04 13.19
N ILE A 6 50.74 24.28 12.77
CA ILE A 6 50.72 24.82 11.41
C ILE A 6 52.17 25.08 10.99
N GLY A 7 52.48 24.92 9.69
CA GLY A 7 53.43 25.80 8.99
C GLY A 7 54.26 25.16 7.86
N LYS A 8 53.85 25.40 6.60
CA LYS A 8 54.55 26.18 5.54
C LYS A 8 55.36 25.28 4.60
N SER A 9 55.43 25.45 3.27
CA SER A 9 55.44 26.63 2.37
C SER A 9 55.05 26.20 0.93
N SER A 10 54.17 26.91 0.21
CA SER A 10 54.43 27.82 -0.96
C SER A 10 55.31 27.25 -2.09
N GLU A 11 55.19 27.50 -3.40
CA GLU A 11 54.29 28.23 -4.32
C GLU A 11 55.10 28.35 -5.64
N SER A 12 54.52 28.08 -6.81
CA SER A 12 54.90 28.60 -8.16
C SER A 12 54.04 27.84 -9.20
N ALA A 13 52.95 28.36 -9.78
CA ALA A 13 52.74 29.55 -10.61
C ALA A 13 53.14 29.41 -12.10
N LYS A 14 52.09 29.36 -12.93
CA LYS A 14 51.86 30.07 -14.22
C LYS A 14 52.19 29.40 -15.58
N ASN A 15 51.10 29.33 -16.36
CA ASN A 15 50.91 29.71 -17.77
C ASN A 15 51.73 29.04 -18.87
N SER A 16 51.03 28.43 -19.84
CA SER A 16 50.80 29.10 -21.14
C SER A 16 49.74 28.38 -21.98
N GLN A 17 49.03 29.20 -22.74
CA GLN A 17 47.93 28.89 -23.64
C GLN A 17 48.51 28.91 -25.08
N THR A 18 47.76 28.29 -26.01
CA THR A 18 47.66 28.55 -27.46
C THR A 18 48.61 27.91 -28.49
N ARG A 19 47.92 27.24 -29.45
CA ARG A 19 48.07 27.22 -30.92
C ARG A 19 48.90 26.12 -31.63
N SER A 20 48.13 25.20 -32.23
CA SER A 20 48.14 24.73 -33.63
C SER A 20 49.47 24.36 -34.30
N THR A 21 49.60 23.08 -34.67
CA THR A 21 50.19 22.71 -35.97
C THR A 21 49.56 21.44 -36.53
N ILE A 22 49.16 21.53 -37.79
CA ILE A 22 48.66 20.50 -38.69
C ILE A 22 49.83 19.61 -39.13
N SER A 23 49.67 18.28 -39.17
CA SER A 23 50.45 17.39 -40.06
C SER A 23 49.98 15.93 -40.01
N HIS A 24 49.45 15.48 -41.16
CA HIS A 24 49.50 14.14 -41.76
C HIS A 24 48.92 12.89 -41.07
N GLY A 25 48.11 12.15 -41.84
CA GLY A 25 48.00 10.69 -41.71
C GLY A 25 46.75 10.09 -42.32
N ASN A 26 46.76 9.84 -43.63
CA ASN A 26 45.84 8.94 -44.33
C ASN A 26 45.69 7.61 -43.58
N ALA A 27 44.45 7.11 -43.40
CA ALA A 27 44.07 5.73 -43.75
C ALA A 27 42.62 5.41 -43.35
N ASN A 28 41.92 4.78 -44.30
CA ASN A 28 40.77 3.89 -44.13
C ASN A 28 39.39 4.51 -44.00
N ALA A 29 38.82 4.82 -45.17
CA ALA A 29 37.40 4.71 -45.43
C ALA A 29 36.88 3.32 -45.00
N ARG A 30 36.12 3.28 -43.91
CA ARG A 30 35.18 2.20 -43.61
C ARG A 30 33.78 2.80 -43.68
N THR A 31 33.06 2.37 -44.71
CA THR A 31 31.61 2.43 -44.88
C THR A 31 30.87 2.43 -43.55
N LEU A 32 30.26 3.58 -43.21
CA LEU A 32 29.19 3.67 -42.23
C LEU A 32 28.02 2.84 -42.76
N ARG A 33 27.78 1.69 -42.11
CA ARG A 33 26.48 1.02 -42.16
C ARG A 33 25.62 1.76 -41.14
N ASP A 34 24.65 2.52 -41.63
CA ASP A 34 23.57 3.06 -40.81
C ASP A 34 22.77 1.88 -40.24
N GLU A 35 23.07 1.48 -39.00
CA GLU A 35 22.09 0.76 -38.20
C GLU A 35 20.98 1.77 -37.83
N PRO A 36 19.70 1.45 -38.05
CA PRO A 36 18.63 2.31 -37.60
C PRO A 36 18.66 2.30 -36.06
N LEU A 37 19.17 3.39 -35.48
CA LEU A 37 19.03 3.68 -34.07
C LEU A 37 17.54 3.60 -33.75
N ASP A 38 17.12 2.67 -32.90
CA ASP A 38 15.72 2.50 -32.52
C ASP A 38 15.27 3.78 -31.81
N LEU A 39 14.66 4.68 -32.58
CA LEU A 39 14.26 6.01 -32.13
C LEU A 39 13.31 5.89 -30.92
N THR A 40 12.60 4.77 -30.82
CA THR A 40 11.73 4.42 -29.69
C THR A 40 12.52 4.24 -28.39
N ASP A 41 13.69 3.60 -28.42
CA ASP A 41 14.56 3.43 -27.26
C ASP A 41 15.20 4.75 -26.82
N VAL A 42 15.60 5.59 -27.78
CA VAL A 42 16.14 6.93 -27.49
C VAL A 42 15.06 7.84 -26.91
N ILE A 43 13.85 7.81 -27.44
CA ILE A 43 12.71 8.57 -26.90
C ILE A 43 12.39 8.07 -25.48
N GLU A 44 12.39 6.76 -25.25
CA GLU A 44 12.13 6.20 -23.92
C GLU A 44 13.23 6.60 -22.91
N ASP A 45 14.49 6.64 -23.32
CA ASP A 45 15.60 7.08 -22.48
C ASP A 45 15.59 8.59 -22.22
N HIS A 46 15.22 9.40 -23.22
CA HIS A 46 15.07 10.83 -23.07
C HIS A 46 13.88 11.20 -22.16
N GLU A 47 12.77 10.45 -22.26
CA GLU A 47 11.62 10.56 -21.37
C GLU A 47 11.97 10.13 -19.94
N LYS A 48 12.80 9.08 -19.77
CA LYS A 48 13.31 8.67 -18.46
C LYS A 48 14.21 9.73 -17.83
N GLU A 49 15.03 10.41 -18.62
CA GLU A 49 15.95 11.46 -18.15
C GLU A 49 15.19 12.75 -17.80
N LEU A 50 14.17 13.13 -18.58
CA LEU A 50 13.27 14.25 -18.25
C LEU A 50 12.50 13.97 -16.96
N ASN A 51 11.93 12.78 -16.81
CA ASN A 51 11.26 12.34 -15.57
C ASN A 51 12.23 12.33 -14.37
N ARG A 52 13.51 11.98 -14.59
CA ARG A 52 14.55 12.02 -13.55
C ARG A 52 14.83 13.45 -13.11
N ARG A 53 14.98 14.39 -14.04
CA ARG A 53 15.19 15.82 -13.76
C ARG A 53 13.97 16.47 -13.10
N GLU A 54 12.76 16.07 -13.50
CA GLU A 54 11.53 16.47 -12.79
C GLU A 54 11.51 15.93 -11.36
N LEU A 55 11.88 14.67 -11.12
CA LEU A 55 11.99 14.11 -9.77
C LEU A 55 13.01 14.89 -8.92
N TYR A 56 14.21 15.12 -9.45
CA TYR A 56 15.25 15.88 -8.76
C TYR A 56 14.79 17.30 -8.45
N SER A 57 14.19 18.00 -9.41
CA SER A 57 13.72 19.37 -9.18
C SER A 57 12.54 19.44 -8.21
N LEU A 58 11.65 18.45 -8.20
CA LEU A 58 10.55 18.37 -7.22
C LEU A 58 11.05 18.02 -5.82
N GLU A 59 12.01 17.10 -5.68
CA GLU A 59 12.60 16.74 -4.39
C GLU A 59 13.43 17.89 -3.81
N PHE A 60 14.34 18.48 -4.60
CA PHE A 60 15.14 19.63 -4.13
C PHE A 60 14.29 20.88 -3.88
N ARG A 61 13.21 21.12 -4.64
CA ARG A 61 12.28 22.24 -4.36
C ARG A 61 11.46 21.99 -3.09
N ASN A 62 11.14 20.75 -2.76
CA ASN A 62 10.49 20.41 -1.48
C ASN A 62 11.46 20.45 -0.29
N PHE A 63 12.76 20.19 -0.50
CA PHE A 63 13.80 20.42 0.49
C PHE A 63 14.05 21.92 0.73
N ALA A 64 14.01 22.76 -0.31
CA ALA A 64 14.26 24.20 -0.21
C ALA A 64 13.02 25.04 0.19
N ASN A 65 11.81 24.64 -0.19
CA ASN A 65 10.58 25.41 0.04
C ASN A 65 9.46 24.53 0.67
N SER A 66 9.65 24.08 1.91
CA SER A 66 8.61 23.40 2.73
C SER A 66 7.53 24.37 3.28
N SER A 67 7.30 25.50 2.62
CA SER A 67 6.31 26.51 3.02
C SER A 67 5.67 27.12 1.78
N LYS A 68 4.41 26.74 1.51
CA LYS A 68 3.37 27.43 0.71
C LYS A 68 3.04 27.04 -0.75
N ASP A 69 3.81 26.28 -1.52
CA ASP A 69 3.42 26.00 -2.93
C ASP A 69 3.17 24.52 -3.27
N GLN A 70 1.98 24.04 -2.92
CA GLN A 70 1.46 22.71 -3.28
C GLN A 70 0.59 22.74 -4.56
N LYS A 71 1.07 23.39 -5.63
CA LYS A 71 0.30 23.53 -6.89
C LYS A 71 0.88 22.82 -8.12
N SER A 72 2.10 22.26 -8.05
CA SER A 72 2.71 21.57 -9.21
C SER A 72 3.39 20.25 -8.84
N ASN A 73 2.72 19.40 -8.07
CA ASN A 73 3.27 18.08 -7.70
C ASN A 73 2.71 16.99 -8.64
N VAL A 74 3.59 16.40 -9.45
CA VAL A 74 3.34 15.18 -10.28
C VAL A 74 2.75 14.01 -9.46
N TRP A 75 2.94 14.07 -8.14
CA TRP A 75 2.49 13.07 -7.16
C TRP A 75 1.12 13.38 -6.51
N ILE A 76 0.34 14.32 -7.04
CA ILE A 76 -1.03 14.58 -6.60
C ILE A 76 -1.99 13.55 -7.22
N ASN A 77 -2.60 12.71 -6.38
CA ASN A 77 -3.57 11.68 -6.82
C ASN A 77 -4.98 12.22 -7.01
N ARG A 78 -5.22 13.48 -6.66
CA ARG A 78 -6.58 14.01 -6.48
C ARG A 78 -6.69 15.44 -7.04
N ARG A 79 -7.67 15.70 -7.91
CA ARG A 79 -8.04 17.06 -8.36
C ARG A 79 -9.39 17.49 -7.78
N GLN A 80 -9.53 18.80 -7.59
CA GLN A 80 -10.80 19.44 -7.22
C GLN A 80 -11.75 19.44 -8.43
N THR A 81 -13.00 19.05 -8.22
CA THR A 81 -14.06 19.03 -9.25
C THR A 81 -14.57 20.44 -9.57
N THR A 82 -14.04 21.10 -10.60
CA THR A 82 -14.70 22.30 -11.15
C THR A 82 -15.97 21.86 -11.89
N LYS A 83 -17.15 22.02 -11.27
CA LYS A 83 -18.40 22.05 -12.02
C LYS A 83 -18.44 23.35 -12.82
N THR A 84 -17.92 23.33 -14.04
CA THR A 84 -18.37 24.27 -15.07
C THR A 84 -19.60 23.65 -15.72
N SER A 85 -20.73 24.32 -15.57
CA SER A 85 -21.88 24.16 -16.44
C SER A 85 -21.43 24.48 -17.85
N ASP A 86 -21.03 23.46 -18.60
CA ASP A 86 -21.20 23.30 -20.05
C ASP A 86 -20.51 22.01 -20.48
N GLY A 87 -21.08 21.36 -21.49
CA GLY A 87 -20.90 19.94 -21.79
C GLY A 87 -19.46 19.45 -21.98
N ILE A 88 -19.31 18.14 -21.76
CA ILE A 88 -18.12 17.33 -22.04
C ILE A 88 -17.65 17.60 -23.49
N LYS A 89 -16.54 18.32 -23.64
CA LYS A 89 -15.66 18.20 -24.80
C LYS A 89 -14.40 17.47 -24.36
N ALA A 90 -14.14 16.35 -25.01
CA ALA A 90 -12.87 15.63 -24.93
C ALA A 90 -11.75 16.58 -25.35
N SER A 91 -10.78 16.82 -24.46
CA SER A 91 -9.57 17.56 -24.80
C SER A 91 -8.66 16.63 -25.60
N ALA A 92 -8.54 16.96 -26.88
CA ALA A 92 -7.58 16.41 -27.82
C ALA A 92 -6.12 16.71 -27.41
N GLU A 93 -5.21 15.93 -28.00
CA GLU A 93 -3.76 16.03 -27.91
C GLU A 93 -3.21 17.46 -28.15
N PRO A 94 -2.06 17.83 -27.55
CA PRO A 94 -1.40 19.08 -27.88
C PRO A 94 -0.49 18.87 -29.10
N ASP A 95 -0.89 19.44 -30.23
CA ASP A 95 -0.02 19.65 -31.39
C ASP A 95 0.73 20.99 -31.26
N GLY A 96 1.85 21.09 -31.98
CA GLY A 96 2.96 22.03 -31.82
C GLY A 96 2.63 23.53 -31.81
N GLY A 97 3.52 24.27 -31.16
CA GLY A 97 3.37 25.70 -30.89
C GLY A 97 3.72 26.64 -32.04
N ASN A 98 3.44 27.93 -31.81
CA ASN A 98 4.30 29.05 -32.18
C ASN A 98 3.99 30.26 -31.25
N PRO A 99 4.99 30.98 -30.73
CA PRO A 99 4.79 32.10 -29.81
C PRO A 99 4.75 33.42 -30.58
N ASN A 100 3.87 34.36 -30.19
CA ASN A 100 4.07 35.82 -30.28
C ASN A 100 2.77 36.55 -29.91
N MET A 101 2.76 37.23 -28.77
CA MET A 101 2.53 38.68 -28.69
C MET A 101 2.39 39.12 -27.23
N ILE A 102 3.26 40.05 -26.86
CA ILE A 102 3.28 40.85 -25.65
C ILE A 102 2.37 42.07 -25.90
N ASN A 103 1.49 42.44 -24.96
CA ASN A 103 1.32 43.83 -24.46
C ASN A 103 0.05 44.04 -23.60
N ASN A 104 0.31 44.33 -22.32
CA ASN A 104 -0.29 45.30 -21.39
C ASN A 104 -1.78 45.31 -20.94
N PRO A 105 -2.04 45.74 -19.68
CA PRO A 105 -3.29 45.50 -18.95
C PRO A 105 -4.24 46.72 -18.96
N PRO A 106 -5.50 46.54 -18.50
CA PRO A 106 -6.20 47.62 -17.81
C PRO A 106 -6.61 47.23 -16.40
N SER A 107 -6.35 48.20 -15.52
CA SER A 107 -6.84 48.37 -14.16
C SER A 107 -8.37 48.35 -14.05
N THR A 108 -8.91 47.63 -13.07
CA THR A 108 -10.11 48.09 -12.35
C THR A 108 -10.15 47.50 -10.95
N ILE A 109 -10.08 48.39 -9.97
CA ILE A 109 -10.29 48.14 -8.56
C ILE A 109 -11.79 47.89 -8.36
N GLY A 110 -12.16 46.72 -7.84
CA GLY A 110 -13.55 46.37 -7.58
C GLY A 110 -13.69 45.15 -6.67
N LYS A 111 -13.89 45.42 -5.37
CA LYS A 111 -14.50 44.56 -4.33
C LYS A 111 -13.99 43.11 -4.22
N LYS A 112 -12.95 42.95 -3.39
CA LYS A 112 -12.66 41.69 -2.67
C LYS A 112 -13.62 41.56 -1.50
N GLU A 113 -14.78 40.95 -1.70
CA GLU A 113 -15.58 40.38 -0.60
C GLU A 113 -16.57 39.37 -1.21
N ASP A 114 -16.75 38.23 -0.51
CA ASP A 114 -17.68 37.13 -0.84
C ASP A 114 -17.32 36.02 -1.84
N THR A 115 -16.04 35.59 -1.89
CA THR A 115 -15.69 34.27 -2.47
C THR A 115 -15.10 33.25 -1.49
N ASN A 116 -14.95 33.58 -0.20
CA ASN A 116 -14.29 32.69 0.76
C ASN A 116 -15.21 31.69 1.49
N LYS A 117 -16.54 31.84 1.45
CA LYS A 117 -17.47 30.89 2.12
C LYS A 117 -17.91 29.69 1.28
N LYS A 118 -17.61 29.65 -0.04
CA LYS A 118 -18.04 28.55 -0.94
C LYS A 118 -16.96 27.50 -1.25
N LYS A 119 -15.76 27.59 -0.69
CA LYS A 119 -14.62 26.69 -0.99
C LYS A 119 -14.52 25.44 -0.10
N GLU A 120 -15.30 25.31 0.97
CA GLU A 120 -15.09 24.24 1.97
C GLU A 120 -15.75 22.89 1.68
N GLY A 121 -16.45 22.71 0.55
CA GLY A 121 -17.21 21.49 0.27
C GLY A 121 -16.75 20.62 -0.91
N MET A 122 -15.65 20.96 -1.59
CA MET A 122 -15.29 20.28 -2.85
C MET A 122 -14.40 19.04 -2.59
N MET A 123 -15.04 17.88 -2.45
CA MET A 123 -14.36 16.59 -2.34
C MET A 123 -13.60 16.26 -3.63
N THR A 124 -12.36 15.83 -3.47
CA THR A 124 -11.45 15.55 -4.59
C THR A 124 -11.57 14.10 -5.06
N GLU A 125 -11.49 13.84 -6.36
CA GLU A 125 -11.56 12.49 -6.92
C GLU A 125 -10.19 11.94 -7.32
N LYS A 126 -10.02 10.62 -7.18
CA LYS A 126 -8.83 9.93 -7.71
C LYS A 126 -8.80 9.94 -9.24
N MET A 127 -7.69 10.42 -9.80
CA MET A 127 -7.34 10.26 -11.21
C MET A 127 -6.22 9.25 -11.36
N PHE A 128 -6.37 8.32 -12.30
CA PHE A 128 -5.33 7.34 -12.64
C PHE A 128 -4.41 7.95 -13.70
N LEU A 129 -3.12 8.03 -13.39
CA LEU A 129 -2.09 8.57 -14.29
C LEU A 129 -1.05 7.49 -14.57
N ARG A 130 -0.47 7.49 -15.77
CA ARG A 130 0.66 6.61 -16.09
C ARG A 130 1.89 7.13 -15.35
N ARG A 131 2.44 6.34 -14.42
CA ARG A 131 3.63 6.68 -13.63
C ARG A 131 4.26 5.45 -13.00
N GLU A 132 5.56 5.53 -12.77
CA GLU A 132 6.30 4.50 -12.05
C GLU A 132 6.00 4.54 -10.54
N SER A 133 6.30 3.44 -9.86
CA SER A 133 6.18 3.37 -8.40
C SER A 133 7.18 4.32 -7.75
N TYR A 134 6.78 4.93 -6.63
CA TYR A 134 7.59 5.94 -5.96
C TYR A 134 9.00 5.43 -5.62
N LEU A 135 9.09 4.23 -5.03
CA LEU A 135 10.38 3.58 -4.73
C LEU A 135 11.19 3.22 -5.99
N THR A 136 10.53 2.83 -7.09
CA THR A 136 11.24 2.57 -8.36
C THR A 136 11.84 3.85 -8.92
N ALA A 137 11.08 4.95 -8.88
CA ALA A 137 11.58 6.26 -9.30
C ALA A 137 12.72 6.73 -8.39
N LEU A 138 12.57 6.57 -7.06
CA LEU A 138 13.55 6.95 -6.06
C LEU A 138 14.84 6.12 -6.14
N SER A 139 14.76 4.84 -6.52
CA SER A 139 15.93 3.98 -6.71
C SER A 139 16.87 4.44 -7.85
N LYS A 140 16.42 5.37 -8.70
CA LYS A 140 17.26 6.00 -9.73
C LYS A 140 18.24 7.01 -9.11
N VAL A 141 17.96 7.52 -7.90
CA VAL A 141 18.85 8.41 -7.17
C VAL A 141 20.04 7.60 -6.63
N THR A 142 21.26 8.06 -6.90
CA THR A 142 22.51 7.37 -6.57
C THR A 142 22.61 6.98 -5.09
N HIS A 143 22.27 7.90 -4.17
CA HIS A 143 22.31 7.64 -2.73
C HIS A 143 21.36 6.52 -2.30
N ILE A 144 20.13 6.51 -2.82
CA ILE A 144 19.13 5.49 -2.49
C ILE A 144 19.49 4.15 -3.12
N LYS A 145 20.03 4.16 -4.35
CA LYS A 145 20.55 2.96 -4.99
C LYS A 145 21.64 2.27 -4.13
N THR A 146 22.51 3.04 -3.49
CA THR A 146 23.49 2.50 -2.54
C THR A 146 22.82 1.82 -1.34
N ILE A 147 21.75 2.39 -0.78
CA ILE A 147 20.99 1.77 0.33
C ILE A 147 20.39 0.43 -0.11
N TYR A 148 19.89 0.33 -1.34
CA TYR A 148 19.43 -0.95 -1.92
C TYR A 148 20.58 -1.97 -2.00
N HIS A 149 21.75 -1.58 -2.51
CA HIS A 149 22.91 -2.47 -2.56
C HIS A 149 23.35 -2.94 -1.16
N ILE A 150 23.41 -2.02 -0.19
CA ILE A 150 23.72 -2.37 1.21
C ILE A 150 22.70 -3.37 1.75
N SER A 151 21.41 -3.19 1.46
CA SER A 151 20.36 -4.10 1.89
C SER A 151 20.51 -5.49 1.28
N TYR A 152 20.89 -5.61 0.00
CA TYR A 152 21.20 -6.91 -0.61
C TYR A 152 22.44 -7.57 -0.01
N VAL A 153 23.48 -6.79 0.31
CA VAL A 153 24.68 -7.31 0.97
C VAL A 153 24.35 -7.80 2.37
N ILE A 154 23.60 -7.02 3.17
CA ILE A 154 23.14 -7.43 4.51
C ILE A 154 22.32 -8.71 4.41
N PHE A 155 21.39 -8.80 3.45
CA PHE A 155 20.60 -10.01 3.22
C PHE A 155 21.48 -11.22 2.88
N PHE A 156 22.47 -11.05 2.01
CA PHE A 156 23.39 -12.11 1.62
C PHE A 156 24.26 -12.58 2.80
N VAL A 157 24.81 -11.64 3.58
CA VAL A 157 25.58 -11.95 4.80
C VAL A 157 24.71 -12.68 5.82
N TYR A 158 23.46 -12.26 5.99
CA TYR A 158 22.51 -12.90 6.90
C TYR A 158 22.19 -14.34 6.46
N LEU A 159 21.98 -14.55 5.16
CA LEU A 159 21.80 -15.88 4.57
C LEU A 159 23.04 -16.76 4.82
N LEU A 160 24.24 -16.23 4.58
CA LEU A 160 25.48 -16.96 4.80
C LEU A 160 25.68 -17.32 6.28
N ASN A 161 25.46 -16.37 7.18
CA ASN A 161 25.50 -16.61 8.62
C ASN A 161 24.55 -17.72 9.03
N ASN A 162 23.34 -17.75 8.46
CA ASN A 162 22.40 -18.82 8.74
C ASN A 162 22.88 -20.18 8.24
N ILE A 163 23.33 -20.26 6.99
CA ILE A 163 23.86 -21.51 6.40
C ILE A 163 25.00 -22.07 7.26
N ILE A 164 25.90 -21.21 7.72
CA ILE A 164 27.02 -21.59 8.58
C ILE A 164 26.50 -22.09 9.94
N ASN A 165 25.60 -21.36 10.59
CA ASN A 165 25.07 -21.76 11.90
C ASN A 165 24.31 -23.08 11.84
N ASP A 166 23.50 -23.30 10.81
CA ASP A 166 22.78 -24.56 10.59
C ASP A 166 23.75 -25.73 10.35
N TYR A 167 24.77 -25.51 9.51
CA TYR A 167 25.80 -26.51 9.26
C TYR A 167 26.57 -26.86 10.55
N CYS A 168 27.00 -25.85 11.31
CA CYS A 168 27.77 -26.04 12.53
C CYS A 168 26.95 -26.68 13.66
N MET A 169 25.70 -26.27 13.87
CA MET A 169 24.87 -26.74 14.98
C MET A 169 24.17 -28.07 14.70
N ARG A 170 23.75 -28.31 13.46
CA ARG A 170 22.87 -29.44 13.10
C ARG A 170 23.52 -30.42 12.13
N GLY A 171 24.67 -30.10 11.54
CA GLY A 171 25.33 -30.92 10.52
C GLY A 171 24.61 -30.94 9.16
N SER A 172 23.55 -30.14 8.98
CA SER A 172 22.79 -30.07 7.72
C SER A 172 22.24 -28.66 7.51
N VAL A 173 22.31 -28.14 6.29
CA VAL A 173 21.79 -26.81 5.93
C VAL A 173 20.30 -26.91 5.61
N ARG A 174 19.43 -26.32 6.44
CA ARG A 174 18.00 -26.19 6.11
C ARG A 174 17.73 -24.73 5.75
N PHE A 175 17.43 -24.46 4.49
CA PHE A 175 17.19 -23.11 3.99
C PHE A 175 15.86 -22.48 4.48
N GLY A 176 15.48 -22.67 5.75
CA GLY A 176 14.21 -22.19 6.30
C GLY A 176 12.99 -22.78 5.61
N LEU A 177 13.16 -23.92 4.92
CA LEU A 177 12.11 -24.56 4.15
C LEU A 177 11.08 -25.23 5.07
N ASP A 178 11.48 -25.61 6.29
CA ASP A 178 10.60 -26.25 7.27
C ASP A 178 9.50 -25.29 7.72
N THR A 179 9.84 -24.04 8.08
CA THR A 179 8.85 -23.02 8.44
C THR A 179 7.95 -22.66 7.26
N ILE A 180 8.48 -22.56 6.04
CA ILE A 180 7.66 -22.29 4.84
C ILE A 180 6.69 -23.46 4.60
N LYS A 181 7.17 -24.70 4.64
CA LYS A 181 6.36 -25.91 4.43
C LYS A 181 5.28 -26.07 5.50
N LEU A 182 5.61 -25.78 6.76
CA LEU A 182 4.67 -25.80 7.87
C LEU A 182 3.63 -24.67 7.74
N GLY A 183 4.07 -23.48 7.36
CA GLY A 183 3.20 -22.31 7.19
C GLY A 183 2.20 -22.47 6.04
N PHE A 184 2.60 -23.11 4.94
CA PHE A 184 1.77 -23.36 3.77
C PHE A 184 1.20 -24.78 3.70
N ARG A 185 1.17 -25.51 4.83
CA ARG A 185 0.47 -26.80 4.88
C ARG A 185 -1.00 -26.60 4.50
N ASP A 186 -1.57 -27.59 3.81
CA ASP A 186 -3.00 -27.62 3.48
C ASP A 186 -3.46 -26.48 2.55
N ILE A 187 -2.53 -25.86 1.81
CA ILE A 187 -2.82 -24.75 0.88
C ILE A 187 -3.83 -25.11 -0.22
N HIS A 188 -3.93 -26.39 -0.60
CA HIS A 188 -4.88 -26.85 -1.61
C HIS A 188 -6.34 -26.62 -1.19
N TYR A 189 -6.66 -26.74 0.10
CA TYR A 189 -8.00 -26.40 0.62
C TYR A 189 -8.28 -24.90 0.47
N ALA A 190 -7.31 -24.05 0.84
CA ALA A 190 -7.43 -22.62 0.67
C ALA A 190 -7.59 -22.24 -0.81
N PHE A 191 -6.88 -22.91 -1.71
CA PHE A 191 -7.02 -22.72 -3.15
C PHE A 191 -8.41 -23.12 -3.67
N GLY A 192 -8.97 -24.23 -3.20
CA GLY A 192 -10.34 -24.64 -3.53
C GLY A 192 -11.39 -23.60 -3.10
N VAL A 193 -11.31 -23.11 -1.86
CA VAL A 193 -12.19 -22.04 -1.36
C VAL A 193 -12.01 -20.75 -2.17
N TRP A 194 -10.76 -20.40 -2.51
CA TRP A 194 -10.46 -19.24 -3.32
C TRP A 194 -11.10 -19.29 -4.72
N ILE A 195 -11.10 -20.46 -5.38
CA ILE A 195 -11.78 -20.64 -6.67
C ILE A 195 -13.28 -20.39 -6.53
N LEU A 196 -13.91 -20.94 -5.48
CA LEU A 196 -15.34 -20.73 -5.22
C LEU A 196 -15.67 -19.26 -4.97
N GLN A 197 -14.83 -18.57 -4.17
CA GLN A 197 -14.97 -17.13 -3.95
C GLN A 197 -14.81 -16.33 -5.25
N LYS A 198 -13.86 -16.71 -6.10
CA LYS A 198 -13.67 -16.07 -7.41
C LYS A 198 -14.89 -16.26 -8.32
N ALA A 199 -15.43 -17.47 -8.38
CA ALA A 199 -16.64 -17.75 -9.14
C ALA A 199 -17.82 -16.90 -8.63
N PHE A 200 -17.99 -16.78 -7.31
CA PHE A 200 -19.00 -15.92 -6.69
C PHE A 200 -18.80 -14.44 -7.05
N VAL A 201 -17.58 -13.92 -6.97
CA VAL A 201 -17.28 -12.53 -7.36
C VAL A 201 -17.56 -12.30 -8.84
N CYS A 202 -17.22 -13.25 -9.72
CA CYS A 202 -17.57 -13.16 -11.13
C CYS A 202 -19.09 -13.15 -11.38
N SER A 203 -19.88 -13.90 -10.60
CA SER A 203 -21.34 -13.93 -10.74
C SER A 203 -22.00 -12.60 -10.37
N LEU A 204 -21.38 -11.79 -9.49
CA LEU A 204 -21.85 -10.46 -9.10
C LEU A 204 -22.10 -9.54 -10.31
N TYR A 205 -21.28 -9.64 -11.35
CA TYR A 205 -21.48 -8.91 -12.61
C TYR A 205 -22.86 -9.17 -13.20
N TYR A 206 -23.24 -10.44 -13.30
CA TYR A 206 -24.52 -10.86 -13.85
C TYR A 206 -25.66 -10.50 -12.91
N ASN A 207 -25.48 -10.61 -11.60
CA ASN A 207 -26.48 -10.19 -10.60
C ASN A 207 -26.83 -8.70 -10.72
N ILE A 208 -25.83 -7.82 -10.88
CA ILE A 208 -26.07 -6.38 -11.07
C ILE A 208 -26.77 -6.11 -12.41
N ARG A 209 -26.42 -6.86 -13.47
CA ARG A 209 -27.08 -6.75 -14.77
C ARG A 209 -28.56 -7.17 -14.71
N ILE A 210 -28.87 -8.25 -13.99
CA ILE A 210 -30.24 -8.71 -13.76
C ILE A 210 -31.02 -7.68 -12.94
N TRP A 211 -30.43 -7.18 -11.85
CA TRP A 211 -31.02 -6.12 -11.03
C TRP A 211 -31.40 -4.90 -11.87
N TRP A 212 -30.49 -4.44 -12.72
CA TRP A 212 -30.69 -3.31 -13.63
C TRP A 212 -31.83 -3.55 -14.62
N ASN A 213 -31.82 -4.71 -15.31
CA ASN A 213 -32.84 -5.04 -16.31
C ASN A 213 -34.25 -5.10 -15.69
N ILE A 214 -34.39 -5.76 -14.53
CA ILE A 214 -35.67 -5.88 -13.83
C ILE A 214 -36.13 -4.52 -13.29
N ARG A 215 -35.19 -3.69 -12.80
CA ARG A 215 -35.49 -2.33 -12.35
C ARG A 215 -36.01 -1.43 -13.49
N ALA A 216 -35.57 -1.68 -14.73
CA ALA A 216 -36.06 -1.00 -15.92
C ALA A 216 -37.48 -1.45 -16.31
N ILE A 217 -37.82 -2.73 -16.11
CA ILE A 217 -39.19 -3.24 -16.32
C ILE A 217 -40.16 -2.61 -15.32
N PHE A 218 -39.77 -2.48 -14.05
CA PHE A 218 -40.61 -1.89 -13.01
C PHE A 218 -40.59 -0.36 -12.96
N LEU A 219 -40.16 0.32 -14.03
CA LEU A 219 -40.10 1.79 -14.06
C LEU A 219 -41.47 2.44 -13.87
N GLU A 220 -42.54 1.80 -14.35
CA GLU A 220 -43.92 2.28 -14.27
C GLU A 220 -44.51 2.17 -12.85
N ASN A 221 -44.09 1.16 -12.08
CA ASN A 221 -44.58 0.89 -10.72
C ASN A 221 -43.53 1.23 -9.66
N GLY A 222 -43.54 2.47 -9.17
CA GLY A 222 -42.54 2.96 -8.22
C GLY A 222 -42.45 2.18 -6.89
N SER A 223 -43.56 1.61 -6.41
CA SER A 223 -43.58 0.76 -5.21
C SER A 223 -42.85 -0.57 -5.42
N LEU A 224 -43.12 -1.23 -6.55
CA LEU A 224 -42.50 -2.51 -6.92
C LEU A 224 -41.02 -2.35 -7.22
N GLN A 225 -40.63 -1.23 -7.86
CA GLN A 225 -39.23 -0.88 -8.09
C GLN A 225 -38.45 -0.69 -6.78
N ARG A 226 -39.08 -0.04 -5.79
CA ARG A 226 -38.49 0.18 -4.46
C ARG A 226 -38.36 -1.12 -3.68
N LEU A 227 -39.40 -1.96 -3.69
CA LEU A 227 -39.38 -3.28 -3.03
C LEU A 227 -38.28 -4.18 -3.62
N TRP A 228 -38.19 -4.25 -4.95
CA TRP A 228 -37.15 -4.99 -5.66
C TRP A 228 -35.75 -4.48 -5.28
N SER A 229 -35.54 -3.16 -5.31
CA SER A 229 -34.24 -2.57 -4.96
C SER A 229 -33.85 -2.83 -3.50
N LEU A 230 -34.81 -2.78 -2.58
CA LEU A 230 -34.59 -3.07 -1.16
C LEU A 230 -34.27 -4.55 -0.93
N SER A 231 -34.98 -5.46 -1.61
CA SER A 231 -34.73 -6.89 -1.55
C SER A 231 -33.33 -7.23 -2.06
N CYS A 232 -32.92 -6.69 -3.22
CA CYS A 232 -31.56 -6.86 -3.74
C CYS A 232 -30.50 -6.27 -2.81
N LEU A 233 -30.78 -5.13 -2.16
CA LEU A 233 -29.85 -4.54 -1.19
C LEU A 233 -29.67 -5.44 0.03
N LEU A 234 -30.77 -5.99 0.58
CA LEU A 234 -30.71 -6.91 1.70
C LEU A 234 -29.94 -8.19 1.32
N ALA A 235 -30.24 -8.77 0.16
CA ALA A 235 -29.52 -9.92 -0.36
C ALA A 235 -28.02 -9.63 -0.55
N TYR A 236 -27.67 -8.45 -1.04
CA TYR A 236 -26.28 -8.01 -1.17
C TYR A 236 -25.59 -7.90 0.19
N ILE A 237 -26.20 -7.25 1.18
CA ILE A 237 -25.63 -7.11 2.54
C ILE A 237 -25.41 -8.50 3.17
N THR A 238 -26.41 -9.37 3.12
CA THR A 238 -26.29 -10.75 3.60
C THR A 238 -25.15 -11.47 2.88
N SER A 239 -25.05 -11.32 1.55
CA SER A 239 -23.97 -11.93 0.79
C SER A 239 -22.58 -11.45 1.20
N GLN A 240 -22.40 -10.16 1.54
CA GLN A 240 -21.11 -9.63 2.02
C GLN A 240 -20.74 -10.26 3.38
N VAL A 241 -21.70 -10.38 4.30
CA VAL A 241 -21.47 -11.00 5.61
C VAL A 241 -21.10 -12.47 5.44
N THR A 242 -21.85 -13.21 4.64
CA THR A 242 -21.59 -14.62 4.34
C THR A 242 -20.23 -14.81 3.66
N PHE A 243 -19.83 -13.90 2.77
CA PHE A 243 -18.56 -13.96 2.05
C PHE A 243 -17.33 -13.87 2.96
N ILE A 244 -17.45 -13.17 4.09
CA ILE A 244 -16.41 -13.09 5.13
C ILE A 244 -16.51 -14.29 6.08
N TYR A 245 -17.74 -14.64 6.50
CA TYR A 245 -17.98 -15.66 7.51
C TYR A 245 -17.55 -17.07 7.06
N ILE A 246 -17.91 -17.49 5.84
CA ILE A 246 -17.66 -18.85 5.35
C ILE A 246 -16.15 -19.19 5.36
N PRO A 247 -15.26 -18.41 4.70
CA PRO A 247 -13.83 -18.71 4.69
C PRO A 247 -13.23 -18.71 6.09
N SER A 248 -13.62 -17.76 6.94
CA SER A 248 -13.16 -17.68 8.32
C SER A 248 -13.55 -18.90 9.13
N LYS A 249 -14.77 -19.39 8.98
CA LYS A 249 -15.23 -20.61 9.66
C LYS A 249 -14.49 -21.84 9.14
N ILE A 250 -14.26 -21.93 7.83
CA ILE A 250 -13.50 -23.01 7.21
C ILE A 250 -12.06 -23.05 7.75
N CYS A 251 -11.37 -21.91 7.83
CA CYS A 251 -10.01 -21.84 8.39
C CYS A 251 -9.92 -22.39 9.82
N GLN A 252 -10.94 -22.11 10.64
CA GLN A 252 -11.01 -22.64 12.01
C GLN A 252 -11.32 -24.13 12.02
N THR A 253 -12.35 -24.59 11.28
CA THR A 253 -12.78 -25.98 11.29
C THR A 253 -11.73 -26.93 10.70
N TRP A 254 -11.03 -26.52 9.65
CA TRP A 254 -9.94 -27.32 9.06
C TRP A 254 -8.58 -27.07 9.70
N ASN A 255 -8.53 -26.25 10.76
CA ASN A 255 -7.33 -25.96 11.53
C ASN A 255 -6.12 -25.54 10.64
N LEU A 256 -6.36 -24.72 9.61
CA LEU A 256 -5.33 -24.31 8.65
C LEU A 256 -4.20 -23.51 9.33
N PRO A 257 -2.92 -23.64 8.92
CA PRO A 257 -1.83 -22.87 9.52
C PRO A 257 -1.97 -21.36 9.28
N PHE A 258 -1.19 -20.57 10.02
CA PHE A 258 -1.24 -19.10 9.98
C PHE A 258 -1.05 -18.55 8.55
N ALA A 259 -0.01 -18.96 7.81
CA ALA A 259 0.28 -18.38 6.50
C ALA A 259 -0.78 -18.76 5.44
N THR A 260 -1.24 -20.01 5.41
CA THR A 260 -2.37 -20.44 4.58
C THR A 260 -3.66 -19.66 4.91
N THR A 261 -3.96 -19.48 6.20
CA THR A 261 -5.13 -18.72 6.66
C THR A 261 -5.02 -17.24 6.26
N ALA A 262 -3.86 -16.62 6.49
CA ALA A 262 -3.61 -15.24 6.11
C ALA A 262 -3.76 -15.04 4.61
N ALA A 263 -3.23 -15.94 3.78
CA ALA A 263 -3.37 -15.88 2.32
C ALA A 263 -4.85 -15.90 1.89
N LEU A 264 -5.65 -16.82 2.43
CA LEU A 264 -7.07 -16.92 2.10
C LEU A 264 -7.87 -15.70 2.58
N LEU A 265 -7.66 -15.24 3.81
CA LEU A 265 -8.43 -14.14 4.39
C LEU A 265 -8.05 -12.78 3.79
N LEU A 266 -6.76 -12.52 3.54
CA LEU A 266 -6.33 -11.29 2.86
C LEU A 266 -6.91 -11.21 1.45
N GLU A 267 -6.96 -12.34 0.74
CA GLU A 267 -7.57 -12.42 -0.59
C GLU A 267 -9.11 -12.31 -0.54
N THR A 268 -9.74 -12.86 0.50
CA THR A 268 -11.17 -12.64 0.80
C THR A 268 -11.46 -11.16 0.98
N CYS A 269 -10.68 -10.46 1.80
CA CYS A 269 -10.82 -9.02 2.01
C CYS A 269 -10.57 -8.22 0.73
N ARG A 270 -9.54 -8.59 -0.05
CA ARG A 270 -9.27 -7.97 -1.35
C ARG A 270 -10.48 -8.09 -2.28
N MET A 271 -11.10 -9.28 -2.35
CA MET A 271 -12.31 -9.50 -3.15
C MET A 271 -13.51 -8.72 -2.61
N LEU A 272 -13.71 -8.69 -1.30
CA LEU A 272 -14.77 -7.93 -0.63
C LEU A 272 -14.71 -6.44 -0.99
N MET A 273 -13.53 -5.83 -0.81
CA MET A 273 -13.30 -4.42 -1.16
C MET A 273 -13.59 -4.16 -2.63
N LYS A 274 -13.19 -5.06 -3.53
CA LYS A 274 -13.45 -4.92 -4.96
C LYS A 274 -14.91 -5.07 -5.34
N MET A 275 -15.62 -6.03 -4.74
CA MET A 275 -17.06 -6.23 -4.93
C MET A 275 -17.83 -4.98 -4.51
N HIS A 276 -17.51 -4.43 -3.34
CA HIS A 276 -18.16 -3.22 -2.84
C HIS A 276 -17.90 -2.01 -3.74
N ALA A 277 -16.63 -1.79 -4.13
CA ALA A 277 -16.27 -0.70 -5.02
C ALA A 277 -17.01 -0.78 -6.36
N TYR A 278 -17.04 -1.96 -6.99
CA TYR A 278 -17.75 -2.15 -8.26
C TYR A 278 -19.26 -1.88 -8.12
N THR A 279 -19.89 -2.51 -7.12
CA THR A 279 -21.33 -2.38 -6.89
C THR A 279 -21.70 -0.93 -6.60
N ARG A 280 -20.97 -0.26 -5.71
CA ARG A 280 -21.22 1.14 -5.33
C ARG A 280 -21.05 2.10 -6.49
N THR A 281 -20.02 1.92 -7.34
CA THR A 281 -19.79 2.77 -8.51
C THR A 281 -20.85 2.57 -9.59
N ILE A 282 -21.17 1.32 -9.92
CA ILE A 282 -22.16 1.00 -10.97
C ILE A 282 -23.58 1.36 -10.53
N CYS A 283 -23.99 1.01 -9.32
CA CYS A 283 -25.32 1.34 -8.82
C CYS A 283 -25.53 2.86 -8.72
N ALA A 284 -24.49 3.63 -8.36
CA ALA A 284 -24.57 5.09 -8.34
C ALA A 284 -24.74 5.69 -9.74
N ARG A 285 -23.96 5.21 -10.72
CA ARG A 285 -24.09 5.62 -12.12
C ARG A 285 -25.48 5.30 -12.67
N LEU A 286 -25.92 4.05 -12.49
CA LEU A 286 -27.22 3.57 -12.98
C LEU A 286 -28.41 4.16 -12.22
N SER A 287 -28.22 4.72 -11.02
CA SER A 287 -29.31 5.41 -10.31
C SER A 287 -29.39 6.90 -10.64
N HIS A 288 -28.33 7.47 -11.22
CA HIS A 288 -28.29 8.89 -11.58
C HIS A 288 -29.11 9.14 -12.86
N ARG A 289 -30.07 10.06 -12.79
CA ARG A 289 -30.80 10.56 -13.96
C ARG A 289 -30.07 11.77 -14.51
N ASP A 290 -29.71 11.77 -15.79
CA ASP A 290 -29.17 12.96 -16.42
C ASP A 290 -30.26 14.05 -16.52
N THR A 291 -29.85 15.30 -16.67
CA THR A 291 -30.69 16.50 -16.85
C THR A 291 -31.70 16.39 -18.00
N LYS A 292 -31.47 15.48 -18.96
CA LYS A 292 -32.40 15.14 -20.06
C LYS A 292 -33.35 13.96 -19.75
N GLY A 293 -33.40 13.48 -18.51
CA GLY A 293 -34.24 12.37 -18.07
C GLY A 293 -33.80 10.98 -18.57
N LYS A 294 -32.75 10.88 -19.38
CA LYS A 294 -32.13 9.60 -19.78
C LYS A 294 -31.18 9.13 -18.69
N LEU A 295 -31.25 7.85 -18.33
CA LEU A 295 -30.24 7.23 -17.47
C LEU A 295 -28.93 7.12 -18.24
N ASP A 296 -27.81 7.44 -17.60
CA ASP A 296 -26.48 7.22 -18.16
C ASP A 296 -26.28 5.70 -18.37
N GLN A 297 -26.32 5.28 -19.64
CA GLN A 297 -26.94 4.01 -20.04
C GLN A 297 -25.94 2.87 -20.29
N SER A 298 -24.64 3.06 -20.07
CA SER A 298 -23.64 2.04 -20.47
C SER A 298 -23.22 1.15 -19.30
N MET A 299 -23.72 -0.09 -19.32
CA MET A 299 -23.21 -1.17 -18.49
C MET A 299 -21.83 -1.61 -19.03
N PRO A 300 -20.77 -1.71 -18.20
CA PRO A 300 -19.48 -2.18 -18.67
C PRO A 300 -19.53 -3.63 -19.14
N THR A 301 -18.65 -3.96 -20.09
CA THR A 301 -18.43 -5.33 -20.55
C THR A 301 -17.80 -6.18 -19.45
N PHE A 302 -18.14 -7.48 -19.38
CA PHE A 302 -17.55 -8.42 -18.43
C PHE A 302 -16.01 -8.43 -18.46
N GLY A 303 -15.38 -8.27 -19.63
CA GLY A 303 -13.92 -8.21 -19.76
C GLY A 303 -13.29 -7.05 -18.97
N LYS A 304 -13.94 -5.88 -18.89
CA LYS A 304 -13.47 -4.74 -18.08
C LYS A 304 -13.56 -5.05 -16.59
N TYR A 305 -14.65 -5.69 -16.17
CA TYR A 305 -14.83 -6.15 -14.80
C TYR A 305 -13.77 -7.20 -14.41
N LEU A 306 -13.56 -8.19 -15.27
CA LEU A 306 -12.56 -9.24 -15.05
C LEU A 306 -11.13 -8.65 -14.94
N TYR A 307 -10.77 -7.71 -15.82
CA TYR A 307 -9.50 -6.99 -15.71
C TYR A 307 -9.37 -6.26 -14.37
N TYR A 308 -10.42 -5.55 -13.94
CA TYR A 308 -10.45 -4.88 -12.64
C TYR A 308 -10.27 -5.85 -11.48
N LEU A 309 -10.83 -7.06 -11.53
CA LEU A 309 -10.66 -8.05 -10.46
C LEU A 309 -9.20 -8.42 -10.22
N PHE A 310 -8.34 -8.38 -11.23
CA PHE A 310 -6.90 -8.63 -11.10
C PHE A 310 -6.06 -7.37 -10.95
N ALA A 311 -6.51 -6.22 -11.44
CA ALA A 311 -5.77 -4.95 -11.37
C ALA A 311 -5.33 -4.59 -9.92
N PRO A 312 -4.13 -4.02 -9.70
CA PRO A 312 -3.62 -3.67 -8.37
C PRO A 312 -4.26 -2.37 -7.83
N THR A 313 -5.58 -2.28 -7.90
CA THR A 313 -6.38 -1.16 -7.38
C THR A 313 -7.70 -1.65 -6.82
N PHE A 314 -8.21 -0.93 -5.81
CA PHE A 314 -9.51 -1.20 -5.21
C PHE A 314 -10.64 -0.29 -5.72
N LEU A 315 -10.34 0.62 -6.65
CA LEU A 315 -11.34 1.53 -7.20
C LEU A 315 -11.66 1.15 -8.64
N TYR A 316 -12.93 0.91 -8.92
CA TYR A 316 -13.40 0.57 -10.25
C TYR A 316 -13.48 1.81 -11.15
N ARG A 317 -12.90 1.70 -12.36
CA ARG A 317 -13.06 2.64 -13.49
C ARG A 317 -13.15 1.82 -14.78
N ASP A 318 -13.81 2.37 -15.80
CA ASP A 318 -14.02 1.65 -17.07
C ASP A 318 -12.76 1.53 -17.93
N SER A 319 -11.80 2.41 -17.71
CA SER A 319 -10.49 2.40 -18.33
C SER A 319 -9.42 2.79 -17.32
N TYR A 320 -8.24 2.18 -17.48
CA TYR A 320 -7.06 2.46 -16.68
C TYR A 320 -5.91 2.81 -17.63
N PRO A 321 -4.95 3.66 -17.23
CA PRO A 321 -3.74 3.87 -18.00
C PRO A 321 -2.99 2.54 -18.14
N ARG A 322 -2.54 2.21 -19.36
CA ARG A 322 -1.85 0.96 -19.66
C ARG A 322 -0.43 1.20 -20.16
N THR A 323 0.45 0.25 -19.91
CA THR A 323 1.78 0.21 -20.55
C THR A 323 1.69 -0.45 -21.92
N SER A 324 2.59 -0.09 -22.84
CA SER A 324 2.63 -0.61 -24.20
C SER A 324 2.99 -2.10 -24.21
N HIS A 325 4.10 -2.46 -23.55
CA HIS A 325 4.61 -3.83 -23.46
C HIS A 325 4.83 -4.26 -22.00
N ILE A 326 5.13 -5.55 -21.80
CA ILE A 326 5.50 -6.15 -20.52
C ILE A 326 7.02 -6.26 -20.45
N ARG A 327 7.64 -5.63 -19.46
CA ARG A 327 9.08 -5.69 -19.21
C ARG A 327 9.40 -6.92 -18.37
N TRP A 328 9.63 -8.06 -19.01
CA TRP A 328 9.87 -9.35 -18.34
C TRP A 328 11.05 -9.33 -17.35
N LYS A 329 12.16 -8.67 -17.70
CA LYS A 329 13.31 -8.52 -16.79
C LYS A 329 12.92 -7.83 -15.48
N PHE A 330 12.11 -6.78 -15.57
CA PHE A 330 11.59 -6.07 -14.41
C PHE A 330 10.62 -6.94 -13.60
N ALA A 331 9.68 -7.63 -14.28
CA ALA A 331 8.73 -8.53 -13.62
C ALA A 331 9.42 -9.67 -12.86
N VAL A 332 10.38 -10.35 -13.49
CA VAL A 332 11.16 -11.43 -12.86
C VAL A 332 11.96 -10.88 -11.68
N ALA A 333 12.61 -9.73 -11.81
CA ALA A 333 13.34 -9.12 -10.70
C ALA A 333 12.43 -8.83 -9.49
N ARG A 334 11.25 -8.23 -9.70
CA ARG A 334 10.28 -7.98 -8.61
C ARG A 334 9.78 -9.29 -7.99
N PHE A 335 9.56 -10.34 -8.79
CA PHE A 335 9.14 -11.64 -8.28
C PHE A 335 10.24 -12.32 -7.45
N THR A 336 11.49 -12.27 -7.90
CA THR A 336 12.65 -12.77 -7.14
C THR A 336 12.78 -12.07 -5.79
N GLU A 337 12.57 -10.75 -5.73
CA GLU A 337 12.54 -10.02 -4.46
C GLU A 337 11.45 -10.52 -3.51
N CYS A 338 10.26 -10.85 -4.02
CA CYS A 338 9.21 -11.46 -3.20
C CYS A 338 9.67 -12.79 -2.57
N VAL A 339 10.34 -13.62 -3.36
CA VAL A 339 10.89 -14.91 -2.90
C VAL A 339 11.98 -14.68 -1.85
N CYS A 340 12.96 -13.81 -2.11
CA CYS A 340 14.04 -13.50 -1.17
C CYS A 340 13.52 -13.00 0.19
N ILE A 341 12.53 -12.10 0.20
CA ILE A 341 11.95 -11.59 1.46
C ILE A 341 11.15 -12.67 2.19
N THR A 342 10.48 -13.57 1.47
CA THR A 342 9.80 -14.72 2.10
C THR A 342 10.78 -15.63 2.83
N PHE A 343 11.95 -15.89 2.22
CA PHE A 343 13.03 -16.61 2.90
C PHE A 343 13.59 -15.83 4.09
N LEU A 344 13.78 -14.51 3.96
CA LEU A 344 14.20 -13.65 5.08
C LEU A 344 13.27 -13.80 6.29
N PHE A 345 11.96 -13.79 6.07
CA PHE A 345 10.99 -13.96 7.15
C PHE A 345 11.08 -15.33 7.80
N SER A 346 11.27 -16.38 7.00
CA SER A 346 11.48 -17.73 7.52
C SER A 346 12.69 -17.78 8.45
N PHE A 347 13.80 -17.18 8.03
CA PHE A 347 15.03 -17.13 8.83
C PHE A 347 14.89 -16.31 10.11
N ILE A 348 14.28 -15.12 10.04
CA ILE A 348 14.02 -14.30 11.22
C ILE A 348 13.14 -15.09 12.21
N HIS A 349 12.14 -15.83 11.72
CA HIS A 349 11.29 -16.65 12.57
C HIS A 349 12.07 -17.79 13.26
N GLU A 350 12.85 -18.58 12.51
CA GLU A 350 13.56 -19.76 13.03
C GLU A 350 14.72 -19.41 13.96
N ASN A 351 15.48 -18.36 13.65
CA ASN A 351 16.74 -18.06 14.34
C ASN A 351 16.61 -16.97 15.40
N GLN A 352 15.66 -16.05 15.25
CA GLN A 352 15.49 -14.95 16.20
C GLN A 352 14.21 -15.16 16.98
N LEU A 353 13.04 -15.17 16.36
CA LEU A 353 11.79 -15.15 17.12
C LEU A 353 11.53 -16.42 17.93
N ARG A 354 11.72 -17.60 17.32
CA ARG A 354 11.43 -18.89 17.97
C ARG A 354 12.33 -19.17 19.18
N PRO A 355 13.67 -19.04 19.14
CA PRO A 355 14.51 -19.35 20.30
C PRO A 355 14.22 -18.47 21.52
N TYR A 356 13.85 -17.20 21.32
CA TYR A 356 13.53 -16.30 22.44
C TYR A 356 12.15 -16.56 23.07
N LEU A 357 11.17 -17.10 22.33
CA LEU A 357 9.77 -17.15 22.81
C LEU A 357 9.16 -18.57 22.84
N ALA A 358 9.82 -19.60 22.30
CA ALA A 358 9.24 -20.95 22.22
C ALA A 358 9.02 -21.62 23.59
N ASN A 359 9.78 -21.23 24.62
CA ASN A 359 9.66 -21.78 25.98
C ASN A 359 8.67 -21.01 26.86
N SER A 360 8.02 -19.97 26.34
CA SER A 360 7.04 -19.21 27.10
C SER A 360 5.87 -20.09 27.55
N GLY A 361 5.53 -20.02 28.84
CA GLY A 361 4.54 -20.88 29.50
C GLY A 361 5.16 -22.07 30.24
N LYS A 362 6.46 -22.36 30.03
CA LYS A 362 7.23 -23.35 30.83
C LYS A 362 8.15 -22.69 31.84
N GLU A 363 8.68 -21.52 31.49
CA GLU A 363 9.57 -20.71 32.33
C GLU A 363 8.73 -19.72 33.15
N GLU A 364 9.15 -19.39 34.37
CA GLU A 364 8.47 -18.40 35.21
C GLU A 364 8.45 -17.00 34.57
N LEU A 365 7.40 -16.21 34.84
CA LEU A 365 7.22 -14.86 34.29
C LEU A 365 8.11 -13.82 35.00
N LEU A 366 9.43 -13.96 34.86
CA LEU A 366 10.38 -13.01 35.42
C LEU A 366 10.46 -11.75 34.55
N ALA A 367 10.04 -10.61 35.09
CA ALA A 367 9.90 -9.37 34.33
C ALA A 367 11.20 -8.90 33.66
N SER A 368 12.35 -8.97 34.34
CA SER A 368 13.64 -8.55 33.78
C SER A 368 14.05 -9.40 32.57
N PHE A 369 13.77 -10.71 32.61
CA PHE A 369 14.10 -11.64 31.54
C PHE A 369 13.26 -11.41 30.28
N TYR A 370 11.94 -11.21 30.45
CA TYR A 370 11.05 -10.91 29.33
C TYR A 370 11.28 -9.50 28.76
N MET A 371 11.70 -8.53 29.58
CA MET A 371 12.12 -7.22 29.09
C MET A 371 13.36 -7.32 28.20
N GLN A 372 14.37 -8.11 28.59
CA GLN A 372 15.55 -8.32 27.74
C GLN A 372 15.16 -8.94 26.39
N ARG A 373 14.36 -10.02 26.41
CA ARG A 373 13.85 -10.68 25.20
C ARG A 373 13.06 -9.71 24.31
N PHE A 374 12.28 -8.80 24.90
CA PHE A 374 11.55 -7.77 24.16
C PHE A 374 12.51 -6.86 23.38
N PHE A 375 13.56 -6.34 24.02
CA PHE A 375 14.56 -5.50 23.36
C PHE A 375 15.34 -6.25 22.28
N ASP A 376 15.68 -7.52 22.50
CA ASP A 376 16.39 -8.37 21.54
C ASP A 376 15.58 -8.57 20.24
N ILE A 377 14.24 -8.60 20.32
CA ILE A 377 13.39 -8.78 19.14
C ILE A 377 12.92 -7.47 18.46
N LEU A 378 13.21 -6.28 19.00
CA LEU A 378 12.77 -5.02 18.40
C LEU A 378 13.27 -4.84 16.96
N ALA A 379 14.57 -5.05 16.75
CA ALA A 379 15.19 -4.93 15.44
C ALA A 379 14.62 -5.93 14.41
N PRO A 380 14.54 -7.24 14.68
CA PRO A 380 13.95 -8.18 13.73
C PRO A 380 12.47 -7.92 13.46
N CYS A 381 11.69 -7.48 14.44
CA CYS A 381 10.29 -7.09 14.22
C CYS A 381 10.19 -5.90 13.26
N MET A 382 11.07 -4.91 13.39
CA MET A 382 11.14 -3.79 12.45
C MET A 382 11.54 -4.21 11.04
N LEU A 383 12.47 -5.16 10.91
CA LEU A 383 12.81 -5.74 9.60
C LEU A 383 11.61 -6.47 8.98
N ILE A 384 10.80 -7.18 9.77
CA ILE A 384 9.56 -7.79 9.27
C ILE A 384 8.57 -6.73 8.81
N LEU A 385 8.38 -5.64 9.54
CA LEU A 385 7.47 -4.55 9.16
C LEU A 385 7.90 -3.89 7.83
N LEU A 386 9.17 -3.50 7.73
CA LEU A 386 9.73 -2.87 6.53
C LEU A 386 9.77 -3.85 5.34
N GLY A 387 10.13 -5.11 5.60
CA GLY A 387 10.09 -6.18 4.62
C GLY A 387 8.68 -6.45 4.12
N THR A 388 7.67 -6.38 4.98
CA THR A 388 6.26 -6.62 4.61
C THR A 388 5.74 -5.48 3.74
N PHE A 389 6.07 -4.25 4.12
CA PHE A 389 5.81 -3.06 3.29
C PHE A 389 6.41 -3.23 1.89
N TYR A 390 7.69 -3.56 1.81
CA TYR A 390 8.39 -3.72 0.54
C TYR A 390 7.83 -4.90 -0.28
N LEU A 391 7.63 -6.06 0.36
CA LEU A 391 7.11 -7.27 -0.26
C LEU A 391 5.76 -7.02 -0.92
N ILE A 392 4.80 -6.46 -0.18
CA ILE A 392 3.42 -6.31 -0.64
C ILE A 392 3.30 -5.08 -1.54
N LEU A 393 3.64 -3.90 -1.04
CA LEU A 393 3.28 -2.63 -1.71
C LEU A 393 4.23 -2.26 -2.84
N HIS A 394 5.47 -2.76 -2.80
CA HIS A 394 6.42 -2.52 -3.84
C HIS A 394 6.59 -3.74 -4.76
N ALA A 395 7.16 -4.84 -4.28
CA ALA A 395 7.54 -5.97 -5.14
C ALA A 395 6.30 -6.65 -5.76
N TRP A 396 5.33 -7.09 -4.95
CA TRP A 396 4.16 -7.83 -5.43
C TRP A 396 3.20 -6.98 -6.28
N LEU A 397 2.88 -5.75 -5.84
CA LEU A 397 1.99 -4.87 -6.62
C LEU A 397 2.66 -4.39 -7.92
N ASN A 398 3.97 -4.14 -7.97
CA ASN A 398 4.63 -3.83 -9.24
C ASN A 398 4.73 -5.04 -10.16
N PHE A 399 4.97 -6.24 -9.62
CA PHE A 399 4.95 -7.48 -10.40
C PHE A 399 3.59 -7.69 -11.07
N THR A 400 2.50 -7.63 -10.29
CA THR A 400 1.14 -7.77 -10.82
C THR A 400 0.74 -6.63 -11.75
N ALA A 401 1.17 -5.39 -11.48
CA ALA A 401 0.97 -4.26 -12.37
C ALA A 401 1.64 -4.45 -13.73
N GLU A 402 2.89 -4.95 -13.75
CA GLU A 402 3.63 -5.20 -14.97
C GLU A 402 2.95 -6.29 -15.81
N LEU A 403 2.56 -7.41 -15.19
CA LEU A 403 1.87 -8.52 -15.88
C LEU A 403 0.53 -8.08 -16.51
N LEU A 404 -0.22 -7.21 -15.83
CA LEU A 404 -1.51 -6.72 -16.32
C LEU A 404 -1.38 -5.53 -17.28
N ARG A 405 -0.16 -4.98 -17.48
CA ARG A 405 0.09 -3.71 -18.16
C ARG A 405 -0.66 -2.55 -17.51
N PHE A 406 -0.71 -2.51 -16.18
CA PHE A 406 -1.30 -1.44 -15.40
C PHE A 406 -0.29 -0.28 -15.21
N GLY A 407 -0.70 0.93 -15.58
CA GLY A 407 0.18 2.09 -15.68
C GLY A 407 0.24 2.98 -14.43
N ASP A 408 -0.71 2.93 -13.51
CA ASP A 408 -0.70 3.78 -12.29
C ASP A 408 -0.06 3.05 -11.11
N ARG A 409 1.26 3.20 -10.93
CA ARG A 409 2.01 2.38 -9.95
C ARG A 409 2.28 3.05 -8.62
N MET A 410 1.55 4.12 -8.29
CA MET A 410 1.67 4.76 -6.98
C MET A 410 0.85 4.02 -5.92
N PHE A 411 1.44 2.96 -5.37
CA PHE A 411 0.85 2.16 -4.31
C PHE A 411 1.17 2.70 -2.90
N CYS A 412 2.28 3.42 -2.76
CA CYS A 412 2.73 4.08 -1.53
C CYS A 412 3.33 5.45 -1.86
N ARG A 413 3.44 6.30 -0.83
CA ARG A 413 4.13 7.60 -0.85
C ARG A 413 5.30 7.57 0.14
N ASP A 414 5.95 8.71 0.33
CA ASP A 414 7.08 8.94 1.24
C ASP A 414 6.68 8.90 2.73
N TRP A 415 6.02 7.83 3.17
CA TRP A 415 5.50 7.71 4.54
C TRP A 415 6.61 7.73 5.61
N TRP A 416 7.86 7.40 5.26
CA TRP A 416 9.00 7.43 6.19
C TRP A 416 9.39 8.85 6.60
N THR A 417 9.03 9.87 5.82
CA THR A 417 9.24 11.29 6.15
C THR A 417 8.04 11.88 6.92
N ALA A 418 7.03 11.05 7.26
CA ALA A 418 5.83 11.52 7.92
C ALA A 418 6.14 12.22 9.24
N ARG A 419 5.57 13.41 9.40
CA ARG A 419 5.72 14.25 10.62
C ARG A 419 4.65 13.93 11.68
N ASN A 420 3.57 13.27 11.26
CA ASN A 420 2.44 12.93 12.11
C ASN A 420 1.77 11.63 11.62
N TYR A 421 1.04 10.99 12.52
CA TYR A 421 0.35 9.73 12.25
C TYR A 421 -0.76 9.86 11.19
N ASP A 422 -1.38 11.03 11.08
CA ASP A 422 -2.40 11.31 10.06
C ASP A 422 -1.84 11.22 8.62
N SER A 423 -0.61 11.70 8.41
CA SER A 423 0.06 11.58 7.11
C SER A 423 0.51 10.14 6.87
N TYR A 424 1.09 9.49 7.89
CA TYR A 424 1.48 8.09 7.81
C TYR A 424 0.35 7.17 7.33
N PHE A 425 -0.84 7.24 7.93
CA PHE A 425 -1.97 6.38 7.55
C PHE A 425 -2.45 6.60 6.11
N ARG A 426 -2.28 7.81 5.56
CA ARG A 426 -2.63 8.10 4.16
C ARG A 426 -1.57 7.66 3.16
N ASP A 427 -0.31 7.72 3.56
CA ASP A 427 0.83 7.60 2.66
C ASP A 427 1.43 6.18 2.63
N TRP A 428 1.22 5.39 3.69
CA TRP A 428 1.69 4.00 3.81
C TRP A 428 1.13 3.09 2.71
N ASN A 429 -0.20 2.93 2.67
CA ASN A 429 -0.90 2.10 1.69
C ASN A 429 -1.98 2.92 0.99
N VAL A 430 -1.59 3.56 -0.10
CA VAL A 430 -2.46 4.45 -0.89
C VAL A 430 -3.62 3.68 -1.49
N VAL A 431 -3.44 2.40 -1.84
CA VAL A 431 -4.49 1.58 -2.47
C VAL A 431 -5.68 1.39 -1.54
N VAL A 432 -5.41 0.99 -0.29
CA VAL A 432 -6.44 0.84 0.76
C VAL A 432 -6.94 2.20 1.23
N GLY A 433 -6.06 3.18 1.40
CA GLY A 433 -6.42 4.54 1.79
C GLY A 433 -7.38 5.21 0.80
N ASP A 434 -7.17 5.00 -0.50
CA ASP A 434 -8.06 5.50 -1.54
C ASP A 434 -9.44 4.82 -1.51
N TRP A 435 -9.49 3.52 -1.22
CA TRP A 435 -10.76 2.80 -1.07
C TRP A 435 -11.56 3.33 0.13
N PHE A 436 -10.93 3.46 1.29
CA PHE A 436 -11.57 4.04 2.47
C PHE A 436 -12.03 5.47 2.23
N TYR A 437 -11.21 6.29 1.57
CA TYR A 437 -11.57 7.67 1.29
C TYR A 437 -12.78 7.78 0.34
N GLU A 438 -12.73 7.12 -0.81
CA GLU A 438 -13.74 7.28 -1.87
C GLU A 438 -15.08 6.63 -1.52
N LEU A 439 -15.07 5.48 -0.84
CA LEU A 439 -16.28 4.66 -0.66
C LEU A 439 -16.85 4.73 0.76
N ILE A 440 -16.01 4.93 1.77
CA ILE A 440 -16.46 4.95 3.17
C ILE A 440 -16.50 6.40 3.68
N TYR A 441 -15.37 7.11 3.67
CA TYR A 441 -15.27 8.46 4.22
C TYR A 441 -16.21 9.45 3.53
N LYS A 442 -16.23 9.51 2.19
CA LYS A 442 -17.13 10.41 1.46
C LYS A 442 -18.61 10.13 1.75
N ASP A 443 -18.98 8.85 1.80
CA ASP A 443 -20.36 8.44 2.06
C ASP A 443 -20.78 8.77 3.49
N LEU A 444 -19.92 8.52 4.48
CA LEU A 444 -20.12 8.91 5.87
C LEU A 444 -20.23 10.43 6.02
N TYR A 445 -19.36 11.18 5.34
CA TYR A 445 -19.31 12.64 5.41
C TYR A 445 -20.57 13.29 4.84
N LEU A 446 -21.03 12.79 3.69
CA LEU A 446 -22.19 13.31 2.98
C LEU A 446 -23.52 12.89 3.60
N HIS A 447 -23.68 11.60 3.92
CA HIS A 447 -25.00 11.03 4.23
C HIS A 447 -25.23 10.78 5.72
N VAL A 448 -24.19 10.46 6.50
CA VAL A 448 -24.33 10.03 7.90
C VAL A 448 -24.05 11.18 8.87
N PHE A 449 -22.84 11.73 8.82
CA PHE A 449 -22.35 12.71 9.78
C PHE A 449 -22.45 14.17 9.31
N LYS A 450 -23.09 14.40 8.15
CA LYS A 450 -23.45 15.71 7.59
C LYS A 450 -22.37 16.80 7.78
N GLY A 451 -21.11 16.47 7.46
CA GLY A 451 -19.99 17.42 7.52
C GLY A 451 -18.97 17.23 8.66
N SER A 452 -19.17 16.32 9.61
CA SER A 452 -18.20 16.10 10.70
C SER A 452 -16.97 15.30 10.25
N LYS A 453 -15.83 15.98 10.06
CA LYS A 453 -14.57 15.36 9.62
C LYS A 453 -14.00 14.36 10.64
N ASN A 454 -14.02 14.70 11.93
CA ASN A 454 -13.41 13.89 12.99
C ASN A 454 -14.20 12.58 13.22
N ALA A 455 -15.54 12.63 13.19
CA ALA A 455 -16.38 11.44 13.31
C ALA A 455 -16.13 10.47 12.15
N CYS A 456 -16.07 10.97 10.92
CA CYS A 456 -15.75 10.14 9.74
C CYS A 456 -14.37 9.49 9.85
N LEU A 457 -13.36 10.25 10.30
CA LEU A 457 -11.98 9.75 10.46
C LEU A 457 -11.92 8.63 11.51
N LEU A 458 -12.59 8.82 12.65
CA LEU A 458 -12.64 7.85 13.75
C LEU A 458 -13.29 6.53 13.29
N VAL A 459 -14.42 6.61 12.56
CA VAL A 459 -15.09 5.41 12.03
C VAL A 459 -14.20 4.67 11.03
N VAL A 460 -13.51 5.38 10.13
CA VAL A 460 -12.57 4.76 9.19
C VAL A 460 -11.44 4.04 9.91
N TYR A 461 -10.83 4.67 10.93
CA TYR A 461 -9.78 4.03 11.72
C TYR A 461 -10.29 2.84 12.53
N LEU A 462 -11.49 2.94 13.11
CA LEU A 462 -12.12 1.83 13.83
C LEU A 462 -12.35 0.63 12.90
N LEU A 463 -12.95 0.86 11.72
CA LEU A 463 -13.18 -0.20 10.73
C LEU A 463 -11.86 -0.83 10.26
N SER A 464 -10.83 -0.02 10.04
CA SER A 464 -9.50 -0.52 9.70
C SER A 464 -8.93 -1.39 10.83
N ALA A 465 -8.97 -0.93 12.08
CA ALA A 465 -8.46 -1.66 13.24
C ALA A 465 -9.18 -3.01 13.44
N LEU A 466 -10.52 -3.01 13.33
CA LEU A 466 -11.33 -4.23 13.42
C LEU A 466 -10.96 -5.25 12.36
N MET A 467 -10.74 -4.82 11.11
CA MET A 467 -10.33 -5.72 10.04
C MET A 467 -8.93 -6.29 10.27
N HIS A 468 -7.99 -5.50 10.77
CA HIS A 468 -6.65 -6.01 11.09
C HIS A 468 -6.68 -7.03 12.23
N GLU A 469 -7.41 -6.73 13.31
CA GLU A 469 -7.59 -7.65 14.43
C GLU A 469 -8.29 -8.94 14.00
N PHE A 470 -9.32 -8.83 13.14
CA PHE A 470 -9.99 -9.97 12.54
C PHE A 470 -9.00 -10.93 11.87
N PHE A 471 -8.04 -10.44 11.08
CA PHE A 471 -7.05 -11.32 10.46
C PHE A 471 -6.18 -12.06 11.49
N LEU A 472 -5.79 -11.37 12.56
CA LEU A 472 -4.97 -11.98 13.61
C LEU A 472 -5.77 -13.00 14.42
N ILE A 473 -7.04 -12.71 14.75
CA ILE A 473 -7.90 -13.63 15.48
C ILE A 473 -8.05 -14.96 14.73
N TYR A 474 -8.39 -14.91 13.44
CA TYR A 474 -8.58 -16.13 12.65
C TYR A 474 -7.26 -16.77 12.22
N GLY A 475 -6.22 -15.98 11.97
CA GLY A 475 -4.90 -16.47 11.60
C GLY A 475 -4.19 -17.20 12.74
N LEU A 476 -4.19 -16.62 13.93
CA LEU A 476 -3.56 -17.17 15.13
C LEU A 476 -4.52 -18.07 15.94
N LYS A 477 -5.82 -18.03 15.64
CA LYS A 477 -6.90 -18.79 16.31
C LYS A 477 -7.05 -18.46 17.79
N MET A 478 -6.78 -17.22 18.15
CA MET A 478 -6.81 -16.71 19.51
C MET A 478 -7.39 -15.30 19.54
N PHE A 479 -8.13 -14.98 20.59
CA PHE A 479 -8.64 -13.62 20.81
C PHE A 479 -7.70 -12.86 21.74
N PHE A 480 -6.87 -11.99 21.19
CA PHE A 480 -5.99 -11.12 21.98
C PHE A 480 -5.82 -9.75 21.30
N PRO A 481 -6.70 -8.77 21.61
CA PRO A 481 -6.91 -7.56 20.81
C PRO A 481 -5.82 -6.48 20.97
N VAL A 482 -4.55 -6.88 20.97
CA VAL A 482 -3.39 -6.00 21.15
C VAL A 482 -3.28 -5.02 19.97
N LEU A 483 -3.41 -5.50 18.73
CA LEU A 483 -3.33 -4.63 17.57
C LEU A 483 -4.49 -3.64 17.52
N PHE A 484 -5.71 -4.07 17.86
CA PHE A 484 -6.86 -3.17 17.96
C PHE A 484 -6.60 -2.01 18.95
N VAL A 485 -6.08 -2.31 20.15
CA VAL A 485 -5.79 -1.29 21.17
C VAL A 485 -4.64 -0.37 20.75
N LEU A 486 -3.57 -0.91 20.16
CA LEU A 486 -2.44 -0.10 19.69
C LEU A 486 -2.82 0.77 18.49
N PHE A 487 -3.60 0.25 17.55
CA PHE A 487 -3.98 0.98 16.33
C PHE A 487 -5.06 2.02 16.61
N CYS A 488 -6.17 1.62 17.26
CA CYS A 488 -7.32 2.50 17.49
C CYS A 488 -7.17 3.36 18.77
N GLY A 489 -6.56 2.82 19.84
CA GLY A 489 -6.34 3.58 21.07
C GLY A 489 -5.12 4.46 20.97
N PHE A 490 -3.93 3.84 20.97
CA PHE A 490 -2.66 4.57 20.97
C PHE A 490 -2.44 5.35 19.67
N GLY A 491 -2.72 4.75 18.51
CA GLY A 491 -2.58 5.43 17.21
C GLY A 491 -3.43 6.70 17.08
N VAL A 492 -4.68 6.69 17.56
CA VAL A 492 -5.54 7.89 17.57
C VAL A 492 -5.03 8.93 18.56
N ALA A 493 -4.59 8.53 19.76
CA ALA A 493 -3.96 9.44 20.72
C ALA A 493 -2.71 10.11 20.13
N CYS A 494 -1.86 9.35 19.43
CA CYS A 494 -0.67 9.86 18.77
C CYS A 494 -0.99 10.89 17.67
N ILE A 495 -2.16 10.83 17.01
CA ILE A 495 -2.57 11.87 16.06
C ILE A 495 -2.71 13.22 16.76
N PHE A 496 -3.33 13.28 17.93
CA PHE A 496 -3.50 14.52 18.68
C PHE A 496 -2.18 15.05 19.25
N ILE A 497 -1.29 14.15 19.70
CA ILE A 497 0.04 14.50 20.23
C ILE A 497 0.94 15.03 19.11
N THR A 498 1.07 14.29 18.00
CA THR A 498 1.99 14.65 16.91
C THR A 498 1.59 15.93 16.17
N ARG A 499 0.32 16.34 16.23
CA ARG A 499 -0.13 17.66 15.73
C ARG A 499 0.50 18.85 16.47
N ARG A 500 0.99 18.65 17.69
CA ARG A 500 1.60 19.71 18.53
C ARG A 500 3.12 19.73 18.45
N LEU A 501 3.74 18.72 17.83
CA LEU A 501 5.20 18.62 17.71
C LEU A 501 5.71 19.33 16.45
N SER A 502 6.95 19.81 16.50
CA SER A 502 7.63 20.34 15.33
C SER A 502 8.01 19.21 14.36
N ALA A 503 8.29 19.55 13.10
CA ALA A 503 8.45 18.57 12.01
C ALA A 503 9.48 17.46 12.32
N SER A 504 10.68 17.83 12.74
CA SER A 504 11.77 16.86 13.00
C SER A 504 11.49 15.99 14.22
N TRP A 505 11.01 16.61 15.30
CA TRP A 505 10.66 15.88 16.53
C TRP A 505 9.44 14.98 16.33
N GLY A 506 8.49 15.39 15.49
CA GLY A 506 7.34 14.57 15.11
C GLY A 506 7.75 13.31 14.35
N ASN A 507 8.73 13.40 13.44
CA ASN A 507 9.27 12.24 12.72
C ASN A 507 10.07 11.30 13.66
N LEU A 508 10.92 11.85 14.53
CA LEU A 508 11.64 11.05 15.52
C LEU A 508 10.69 10.32 16.48
N PHE A 509 9.67 11.04 16.96
CA PHE A 509 8.62 10.46 17.80
C PHE A 509 7.91 9.33 17.05
N PHE A 510 7.48 9.59 15.81
CA PHE A 510 6.83 8.59 14.96
C PHE A 510 7.66 7.32 14.79
N TRP A 511 8.96 7.42 14.48
CA TRP A 511 9.82 6.24 14.33
C TRP A 511 10.04 5.49 15.64
N THR A 512 10.19 6.22 16.74
CA THR A 512 10.27 5.63 18.08
C THR A 512 9.00 4.84 18.40
N THR A 513 7.83 5.47 18.29
CA THR A 513 6.56 4.84 18.62
C THR A 513 6.16 3.74 17.64
N LEU A 514 6.53 3.83 16.36
CA LEU A 514 6.35 2.75 15.39
C LEU A 514 7.21 1.53 15.76
N THR A 515 8.46 1.76 16.17
CA THR A 515 9.39 0.69 16.59
C THR A 515 8.90 -0.05 17.81
N PHE A 516 8.59 0.68 18.88
CA PHE A 516 8.08 0.08 20.11
C PHE A 516 6.69 -0.53 19.92
N GLY A 517 5.78 0.13 19.20
CA GLY A 517 4.43 -0.39 18.95
C GLY A 517 4.45 -1.69 18.15
N ASN A 518 5.28 -1.77 17.11
CA ASN A 518 5.45 -2.99 16.33
C ASN A 518 6.12 -4.10 17.17
N GLY A 519 7.13 -3.76 17.97
CA GLY A 519 7.76 -4.69 18.91
C GLY A 519 6.77 -5.28 19.91
N ILE A 520 5.95 -4.44 20.54
CA ILE A 520 4.94 -4.86 21.54
C ILE A 520 3.93 -5.80 20.89
N MET A 521 3.47 -5.46 19.69
CA MET A 521 2.54 -6.28 18.93
C MET A 521 3.12 -7.69 18.68
N PHE A 522 4.30 -7.79 18.05
CA PHE A 522 4.92 -9.08 17.76
C PHE A 522 5.23 -9.87 19.04
N PHE A 523 5.82 -9.22 20.04
CA PHE A 523 6.15 -9.85 21.31
C PHE A 523 4.93 -10.49 21.97
N LEU A 524 3.86 -9.72 22.15
CA LEU A 524 2.66 -10.17 22.84
C LEU A 524 1.92 -11.27 22.08
N TYR A 525 1.80 -11.17 20.74
CA TYR A 525 1.17 -12.24 19.95
C TYR A 525 2.00 -13.54 19.96
N TYR A 526 3.32 -13.47 19.84
CA TYR A 526 4.17 -14.65 19.92
C TYR A 526 4.15 -15.28 21.32
N LEU A 527 4.18 -14.45 22.36
CA LEU A 527 4.12 -14.88 23.75
C LEU A 527 2.82 -15.64 24.03
N GLU A 528 1.68 -15.08 23.65
CA GLU A 528 0.37 -15.71 23.81
C GLU A 528 0.25 -16.99 22.96
N TYR A 529 0.75 -16.98 21.71
CA TYR A 529 0.76 -18.16 20.85
C TYR A 529 1.54 -19.32 21.46
N TYR A 530 2.79 -19.12 21.91
CA TYR A 530 3.58 -20.19 22.51
C TYR A 530 3.06 -20.60 23.89
N THR A 531 2.55 -19.66 24.68
CA THR A 531 1.93 -19.98 25.97
C THR A 531 0.70 -20.87 25.78
N SER A 532 -0.12 -20.60 24.76
CA SER A 532 -1.29 -21.45 24.45
C SER A 532 -0.93 -22.89 24.08
N GLN A 533 0.26 -23.10 23.48
CA GLN A 533 0.76 -24.43 23.11
C GLN A 533 1.39 -25.16 24.30
N ASN A 534 2.15 -24.44 25.12
CA ASN A 534 2.89 -25.01 26.24
C ASN A 534 2.00 -25.22 27.49
N CYS A 535 0.99 -24.38 27.68
CA CYS A 535 0.02 -24.45 28.78
C CYS A 535 -1.42 -24.41 28.24
N PRO A 536 -1.93 -25.51 27.66
CA PRO A 536 -3.30 -25.56 27.16
C PRO A 536 -4.29 -25.50 28.33
N LYS A 537 -5.42 -24.81 28.14
CA LYS A 537 -6.50 -24.77 29.12
C LYS A 537 -7.25 -26.11 29.13
N GLU A 538 -7.35 -26.74 30.29
CA GLU A 538 -7.93 -28.09 30.43
C GLU A 538 -9.46 -28.14 30.26
N SER A 539 -10.19 -27.02 30.42
CA SER A 539 -11.64 -26.99 30.19
C SER A 539 -12.15 -25.56 29.95
N TYR A 540 -12.74 -25.32 28.77
CA TYR A 540 -13.55 -24.12 28.51
C TYR A 540 -14.94 -24.36 29.09
N LYS A 541 -15.14 -24.05 30.38
CA LYS A 541 -16.43 -24.27 31.06
C LYS A 541 -17.39 -23.09 30.83
N SER A 542 -16.87 -21.90 30.55
CA SER A 542 -17.63 -20.68 30.31
C SER A 542 -17.19 -19.97 29.03
N TRP A 543 -18.10 -19.23 28.38
CA TRP A 543 -17.77 -18.38 27.23
C TRP A 543 -16.73 -17.30 27.57
N SER A 544 -16.66 -16.88 28.83
CA SER A 544 -15.62 -15.96 29.33
C SER A 544 -14.20 -16.51 29.19
N ASP A 545 -14.03 -17.85 29.19
CA ASP A 545 -12.71 -18.48 29.11
C ASP A 545 -12.04 -18.30 27.75
N PHE A 546 -12.85 -17.99 26.73
CA PHE A 546 -12.39 -17.62 25.38
C PHE A 546 -11.86 -16.19 25.32
N LEU A 547 -12.33 -15.30 26.19
CA LEU A 547 -11.91 -13.89 26.26
C LEU A 547 -10.65 -13.70 27.10
N ILE A 548 -10.37 -14.63 28.03
CA ILE A 548 -9.19 -14.57 28.89
C ILE A 548 -7.98 -15.10 28.10
N PRO A 549 -6.89 -14.33 27.92
CA PRO A 549 -5.64 -14.80 27.34
C PRO A 549 -5.02 -15.96 28.12
N HIS A 550 -4.35 -16.88 27.44
CA HIS A 550 -3.59 -17.99 28.02
C HIS A 550 -2.46 -17.48 28.90
N LEU A 551 -1.87 -16.33 28.55
CA LEU A 551 -0.85 -15.67 29.36
C LEU A 551 -1.30 -15.49 30.82
N TRP A 552 -2.52 -14.99 31.03
CA TRP A 552 -3.04 -14.78 32.38
C TRP A 552 -3.44 -16.11 33.03
N SER A 553 -4.05 -17.03 32.29
CA SER A 553 -4.42 -18.34 32.85
C SER A 553 -3.22 -19.23 33.24
N CYS A 554 -2.08 -19.08 32.55
CA CYS A 554 -0.87 -19.86 32.81
C CYS A 554 -0.09 -19.30 34.01
N TYR A 555 0.07 -17.98 34.09
CA TYR A 555 0.94 -17.32 35.08
C TYR A 555 0.21 -16.76 36.30
N ALA A 556 -1.12 -16.71 36.30
CA ALA A 556 -1.91 -16.33 37.48
C ALA A 556 -2.37 -17.55 38.31
N LYS A 557 -1.82 -18.74 38.04
CA LYS A 557 -1.87 -19.89 38.94
C LYS A 557 -0.78 -19.75 39.99
#